data_AF-A0A259S6W8-F1
#
_entry.id   AF-A0A259S6W8-F1
#
_cell.length_a   1.000
_cell.length_b   1.000
_cell.length_c   1.000
_cell.angle_alpha   90.00
_cell.angle_beta   90.00
_cell.angle_gamma   90.00
#
_symmetry.space_group_name_H-M   'P 1'
#
loop_
_entity.id
_entity.type
_entity.pdbx_description
1 polymer ?
#
loop_
_entity_poly.entity_id
_entity_poly.type
_entity_poly.pdbx_seq_one_letter_code
_entity_poly.pdbx_strand_id
1 'polypeptide(L)'
;MSDALPFRDPSLGTPERVADLLGRMTVEEKVGQMLQLDARDDLRDHVLRRHVGSILHTSPERILEANRLTAETRLRIPLLVGEDCIHGHSFWPGATIYPTQLGMAATWDPGLIEQVARAT
;
A
#
# COMPACT_ATOMS: atom_id res chain seq x y z
N MET A 1 32.49 3.54 0.71
CA MET A 1 31.44 4.31 1.40
C MET A 1 30.14 4.02 0.67
N SER A 2 29.09 3.61 1.38
CA SER A 2 27.84 3.16 0.75
C SER A 2 27.28 4.26 -0.13
N ASP A 3 27.14 3.98 -1.42
CA ASP A 3 26.57 4.87 -2.46
C ASP A 3 25.04 5.00 -2.33
N ALA A 4 24.52 4.76 -1.11
CA ALA A 4 23.10 4.70 -0.83
C ALA A 4 22.56 6.09 -0.51
N LEU A 5 21.53 6.49 -1.26
CA LEU A 5 20.81 7.75 -1.04
C LEU A 5 20.23 7.81 0.38
N PRO A 6 20.26 8.96 1.09
CA PRO A 6 19.80 9.06 2.48
C PRO A 6 18.38 8.53 2.71
N PHE A 7 17.43 8.77 1.80
CA PHE A 7 16.06 8.21 1.96
C PHE A 7 16.00 6.67 2.03
N ARG A 8 17.04 5.97 1.55
CA ARG A 8 17.17 4.51 1.58
C ARG A 8 17.95 3.99 2.79
N ASP A 9 18.53 4.86 3.61
CA ASP A 9 19.25 4.47 4.81
C ASP A 9 18.26 4.23 5.96
N PRO A 10 18.08 2.97 6.44
CA PRO A 10 17.15 2.67 7.52
C PRO A 10 17.65 3.15 8.89
N SER A 11 18.91 3.58 9.02
CA SER A 11 19.45 4.12 10.27
C SER A 11 19.07 5.58 10.52
N LEU A 12 18.64 6.30 9.48
CA LEU A 12 18.15 7.68 9.57
C LEU A 12 16.69 7.76 10.02
N GLY A 13 16.33 8.87 10.67
CA GLY A 13 14.96 9.10 11.12
C GLY A 13 13.97 9.24 9.96
N THR A 14 12.71 8.83 10.15
CA THR A 14 11.66 9.00 9.13
C THR A 14 11.57 10.43 8.58
N PRO A 15 11.61 11.51 9.40
CA PRO A 15 11.56 12.87 8.86
C PRO A 15 12.72 13.22 7.93
N GLU A 16 13.94 12.76 8.23
CA GLU A 16 15.14 13.00 7.42
C GLU A 16 15.05 12.27 6.08
N ARG A 17 14.61 11.00 6.11
CA ARG A 17 14.40 10.19 4.90
C ARG A 17 13.31 10.78 4.01
N VAL A 18 12.21 11.26 4.60
CA VAL A 18 11.12 11.92 3.89
C VAL A 18 11.57 13.24 3.27
N ALA A 19 12.30 14.07 4.01
CA ALA A 19 12.80 15.35 3.49
C ALA A 19 13.76 15.14 2.30
N ASP A 20 14.69 14.18 2.41
CA ASP A 20 15.60 13.82 1.32
C ASP A 20 14.83 13.30 0.09
N LEU A 21 13.86 12.41 0.29
CA LEU A 21 13.03 11.89 -0.82
C LEU A 21 12.23 13.00 -1.51
N LEU A 22 11.52 13.83 -0.74
CA LEU A 22 10.70 14.92 -1.27
C LEU A 22 11.52 15.96 -2.04
N GLY A 23 12.76 16.22 -1.60
CA GLY A 23 13.71 17.09 -2.30
C GLY A 23 14.18 16.54 -3.64
N ARG A 24 14.07 15.22 -3.86
CA ARG A 24 14.48 14.54 -5.09
C ARG A 24 13.35 14.32 -6.08
N MET A 25 12.09 14.46 -5.66
CA MET A 25 10.92 14.19 -6.49
C MET A 25 10.61 15.35 -7.45
N THR A 26 10.21 15.02 -8.67
CA THR A 26 9.59 15.99 -9.58
C THR A 26 8.17 16.34 -9.13
N VAL A 27 7.55 17.33 -9.75
CA VAL A 27 6.13 17.67 -9.45
C VAL A 27 5.22 16.51 -9.85
N GLU A 28 5.48 15.87 -10.98
CA GLU A 28 4.73 14.72 -11.49
C GLU A 28 4.80 13.54 -10.53
N GLU A 29 5.97 13.21 -10.00
CA GLU A 29 6.11 12.16 -8.99
C GLU A 29 5.38 12.53 -7.69
N LYS A 30 5.40 13.80 -7.26
CA LYS A 30 4.65 14.25 -6.07
C LYS A 30 3.15 14.13 -6.26
N VAL A 31 2.63 14.55 -7.40
CA VAL A 31 1.22 14.38 -7.76
C VAL A 31 0.87 12.90 -7.82
N GLY A 32 1.72 12.08 -8.44
CA GLY A 32 1.56 10.63 -8.50
C GLY A 32 1.41 9.99 -7.13
N GLN A 33 2.24 10.38 -6.16
CA GLN A 33 2.14 9.88 -4.78
C GLN A 33 0.82 10.24 -4.07
N MET A 34 0.07 11.23 -4.55
CA MET A 34 -1.25 11.59 -4.02
C MET A 34 -2.40 10.81 -4.70
N LEU A 35 -2.10 9.95 -5.67
CA LEU A 35 -3.09 9.13 -6.36
C LEU A 35 -3.19 7.74 -5.72
N GLN A 36 -4.43 7.29 -5.55
CA GLN A 36 -4.79 5.88 -5.36
C GLN A 36 -5.65 5.45 -6.54
N LEU A 37 -5.21 4.44 -7.29
CA LEU A 37 -5.90 3.97 -8.50
C LEU A 37 -6.29 2.49 -8.37
N ASP A 38 -7.32 2.07 -9.09
CA ASP A 38 -7.76 0.69 -9.14
C ASP A 38 -6.65 -0.19 -9.74
N ALA A 39 -6.26 -1.25 -9.04
CA ALA A 39 -5.21 -2.15 -9.50
C ALA A 39 -5.68 -3.01 -10.67
N ARG A 40 -6.99 -3.12 -10.96
CA ARG A 40 -7.54 -3.91 -12.08
C ARG A 40 -7.36 -3.23 -13.44
N ASP A 41 -7.13 -1.92 -13.45
CA ASP A 41 -6.83 -1.13 -14.65
C ASP A 41 -5.37 -1.36 -15.13
N ASP A 42 -4.88 -0.50 -16.04
CA ASP A 42 -3.52 -0.56 -16.59
C ASP A 42 -2.46 -0.22 -15.53
N LEU A 43 -1.99 -1.25 -14.83
CA LEU A 43 -0.98 -1.17 -13.78
C LEU A 43 0.36 -0.62 -14.30
N ARG A 44 0.72 -0.92 -15.54
CA ARG A 44 1.97 -0.41 -16.14
C ARG A 44 1.89 1.09 -16.32
N ASP A 45 0.77 1.60 -16.84
CA ASP A 45 0.50 3.03 -16.96
C ASP A 45 0.50 3.72 -15.60
N HIS A 46 -0.17 3.13 -14.61
CA HIS A 46 -0.27 3.64 -13.25
C HIS A 46 1.11 3.82 -12.60
N VAL A 47 1.99 2.82 -12.71
CA VAL A 47 3.29 2.83 -12.03
C VAL A 47 4.33 3.62 -12.82
N LEU A 48 4.49 3.33 -14.11
CA LEU A 48 5.61 3.86 -14.89
C LEU A 48 5.37 5.28 -15.40
N ARG A 49 4.13 5.63 -15.75
CA ARG A 49 3.81 6.96 -16.29
C ARG A 49 3.19 7.89 -15.26
N ARG A 50 2.26 7.39 -14.43
CA ARG A 50 1.54 8.23 -13.45
C ARG A 50 2.23 8.30 -12.08
N HIS A 51 3.23 7.44 -11.83
CA HIS A 51 3.96 7.38 -10.56
C HIS A 51 3.05 7.26 -9.33
N VAL A 52 1.97 6.49 -9.47
CA VAL A 52 0.93 6.32 -8.46
C VAL A 52 1.55 5.96 -7.09
N GLY A 53 1.02 6.52 -6.01
CA GLY A 53 1.48 6.20 -4.64
C GLY A 53 0.79 4.97 -4.05
N SER A 54 -0.43 4.69 -4.48
CA SER A 54 -1.25 3.61 -3.94
C SER A 54 -2.07 2.91 -5.03
N ILE A 55 -2.31 1.61 -4.85
CA ILE A 55 -3.25 0.82 -5.64
C ILE A 55 -4.29 0.16 -4.73
N LEU A 56 -5.51 -0.06 -5.25
CA LEU A 56 -6.63 -0.66 -4.51
C LEU A 56 -7.16 -1.90 -5.26
N HIS A 57 -7.65 -2.92 -4.55
CA HIS A 57 -8.25 -4.14 -5.12
C HIS A 57 -7.31 -4.93 -6.04
N THR A 58 -6.35 -5.63 -5.45
CA THR A 58 -5.28 -6.31 -6.20
C THR A 58 -5.20 -7.79 -5.88
N SER A 59 -4.77 -8.61 -6.85
CA SER A 59 -4.44 -10.01 -6.61
C SER A 59 -2.96 -10.15 -6.21
N PRO A 60 -2.56 -11.26 -5.55
CA PRO A 60 -1.16 -11.54 -5.24
C PRO A 60 -0.23 -11.45 -6.47
N GLU A 61 -0.68 -11.93 -7.62
CA GLU A 61 0.09 -11.87 -8.87
C GLU A 61 0.33 -10.42 -9.32
N ARG A 62 -0.69 -9.57 -9.18
CA ARG A 62 -0.59 -8.15 -9.52
C ARG A 62 0.25 -7.37 -8.52
N ILE A 63 0.30 -7.76 -7.25
CA ILE A 63 1.26 -7.19 -6.27
C ILE A 63 2.70 -7.47 -6.72
N LEU A 64 3.00 -8.69 -7.17
CA LEU A 64 4.33 -9.04 -7.67
C LEU A 64 4.68 -8.23 -8.94
N GLU A 65 3.71 -8.08 -9.85
CA GLU A 65 3.86 -7.24 -11.04
C GLU A 65 4.12 -5.77 -10.68
N ALA A 66 3.32 -5.20 -9.77
CA ALA A 66 3.46 -3.84 -9.27
C ALA A 66 4.84 -3.59 -8.66
N ASN A 67 5.35 -4.53 -7.86
CA ASN A 67 6.69 -4.45 -7.28
C ASN A 67 7.77 -4.44 -8.38
N ARG A 68 7.65 -5.33 -9.37
CA ARG A 68 8.56 -5.38 -10.53
C ARG A 68 8.56 -4.06 -11.31
N LEU A 69 7.39 -3.50 -11.60
CA LEU A 69 7.25 -2.21 -12.29
C LEU A 69 7.82 -1.06 -11.45
N THR A 70 7.60 -1.07 -10.14
CA THR A 70 8.12 -0.06 -9.22
C THR A 70 9.65 -0.01 -9.25
N ALA A 71 10.30 -1.17 -9.37
CA ALA A 71 11.76 -1.27 -9.49
C ALA A 71 12.32 -0.63 -10.79
N GLU A 72 11.50 -0.47 -11.84
CA GLU A 72 11.85 0.23 -13.07
C GLU A 72 11.77 1.77 -12.92
N THR A 73 11.08 2.28 -11.89
CA THR A 73 10.97 3.73 -11.66
C THR A 73 12.28 4.32 -11.12
N ARG A 74 12.48 5.63 -11.36
CA ARG A 74 13.71 6.35 -11.00
C ARG A 74 14.03 6.30 -9.50
N LEU A 75 13.04 6.58 -8.66
CA LEU A 75 13.22 6.63 -7.20
C LEU A 75 12.88 5.29 -6.51
N ARG A 76 12.12 4.40 -7.17
CA ARG A 76 11.66 3.12 -6.62
C ARG A 76 10.91 3.28 -5.30
N ILE A 77 10.01 4.27 -5.24
CA ILE A 77 9.15 4.49 -4.08
C ILE A 77 8.13 3.35 -4.05
N PRO A 78 8.08 2.53 -2.98
CA PRO A 78 7.15 1.40 -2.91
C PRO A 78 5.70 1.88 -2.94
N LEU A 79 4.84 1.14 -3.63
CA LEU A 79 3.41 1.37 -3.63
C LEU A 79 2.79 0.95 -2.30
N LEU A 80 1.81 1.73 -1.83
CA LEU A 80 0.84 1.25 -0.86
C LEU A 80 -0.21 0.39 -1.57
N VAL A 81 -0.66 -0.66 -0.90
CA VAL A 81 -1.74 -1.53 -1.39
C VAL A 81 -2.89 -1.43 -0.40
N GLY A 82 -4.01 -0.89 -0.86
CA GLY A 82 -5.26 -0.86 -0.11
C GLY A 82 -6.15 -2.05 -0.45
N GLU A 83 -6.97 -2.45 0.51
CA GLU A 83 -8.03 -3.43 0.31
C GLU A 83 -9.16 -3.21 1.34
N ASP A 84 -10.39 -3.56 0.96
CA ASP A 84 -11.56 -3.46 1.82
C ASP A 84 -11.72 -4.73 2.68
N CYS A 85 -10.86 -4.86 3.69
CA CYS A 85 -10.89 -5.97 4.67
C CYS A 85 -11.85 -5.69 5.84
N ILE A 86 -13.08 -5.30 5.53
CA ILE A 86 -14.01 -4.70 6.50
C ILE A 86 -14.66 -5.69 7.47
N HIS A 87 -14.63 -6.99 7.17
CA HIS A 87 -15.05 -8.08 8.07
C HIS A 87 -14.27 -9.37 7.76
N GLY A 88 -12.94 -9.24 7.71
CA GLY A 88 -12.03 -10.22 7.11
C GLY A 88 -11.64 -9.83 5.68
N HIS A 89 -10.71 -10.56 5.07
CA HIS A 89 -10.27 -10.32 3.69
C HIS A 89 -11.27 -10.89 2.68
N SER A 90 -12.50 -10.39 2.72
CA SER A 90 -13.71 -11.04 2.20
C SER A 90 -13.77 -11.23 0.68
N PHE A 91 -12.97 -10.47 -0.07
CA PHE A 91 -12.88 -10.60 -1.52
C PHE A 91 -11.99 -11.77 -1.97
N TRP A 92 -11.26 -12.42 -1.05
CA TRP A 92 -10.37 -13.51 -1.38
C TRP A 92 -11.02 -14.89 -1.13
N PRO A 93 -11.04 -15.79 -2.13
CA PRO A 93 -11.56 -17.15 -1.95
C PRO A 93 -10.85 -17.90 -0.81
N GLY A 94 -11.64 -18.40 0.14
CA GLY A 94 -11.13 -19.15 1.30
C GLY A 94 -10.71 -18.30 2.50
N ALA A 95 -10.83 -16.97 2.43
CA ALA A 95 -10.62 -16.11 3.59
C ALA A 95 -11.72 -16.31 4.65
N THR A 96 -11.35 -16.12 5.92
CA THR A 96 -12.31 -16.08 7.03
C THR A 96 -13.22 -14.86 6.87
N ILE A 97 -14.53 -15.09 6.92
CA ILE A 97 -15.55 -14.06 6.84
C ILE A 97 -16.19 -13.91 8.22
N TYR A 98 -15.99 -12.76 8.85
CA TYR A 98 -16.62 -12.42 10.13
C TYR A 98 -18.02 -11.84 9.92
N PRO A 99 -18.87 -11.78 10.97
CA PRO A 99 -20.12 -11.03 10.92
C PRO A 99 -19.89 -9.58 10.49
N THR A 100 -20.89 -8.95 9.88
CA THR A 100 -20.85 -7.51 9.62
C THR A 100 -20.71 -6.72 10.92
N GLN A 101 -20.31 -5.46 10.82
CA GLN A 101 -19.98 -4.61 11.96
C GLN A 101 -21.15 -4.49 12.96
N LEU A 102 -22.40 -4.52 12.48
CA LEU A 102 -23.57 -4.54 13.36
C LEU A 102 -23.68 -5.85 14.16
N GLY A 103 -23.40 -6.99 13.53
CA GLY A 103 -23.40 -8.29 14.22
C GLY A 103 -22.24 -8.41 15.21
N MET A 104 -21.07 -7.89 14.86
CA MET A 104 -19.92 -7.78 15.76
C MET A 104 -20.22 -6.87 16.95
N ALA A 105 -20.90 -5.73 16.75
CA ALA A 105 -21.28 -4.84 17.83
C ALA A 105 -22.25 -5.48 18.84
N ALA A 106 -23.09 -6.43 18.41
CA ALA A 106 -24.03 -7.14 19.28
C ALA A 106 -23.36 -8.05 20.31
N THR A 107 -22.06 -8.32 20.21
CA THR A 107 -21.30 -9.08 21.22
C THR A 107 -20.98 -8.25 22.47
N TRP A 108 -20.96 -6.91 22.34
CA TRP A 108 -20.50 -5.98 23.37
C TRP A 108 -19.08 -6.29 23.90
N ASP A 109 -18.24 -6.91 23.07
CA ASP A 109 -16.89 -7.35 23.45
C ASP A 109 -15.81 -6.71 22.55
N PRO A 110 -15.23 -5.56 22.95
CA PRO A 110 -14.13 -4.93 22.21
C PRO A 110 -12.88 -5.81 22.10
N GLY A 111 -12.61 -6.67 23.09
CA GLY A 111 -11.46 -7.57 23.08
C GLY A 111 -11.60 -8.65 22.01
N LEU A 112 -12.82 -9.15 21.78
CA LEU A 112 -13.12 -10.02 20.65
C LEU A 112 -12.93 -9.30 19.31
N ILE A 113 -13.33 -8.03 19.20
CA ILE A 113 -13.14 -7.26 17.95
C ILE A 113 -11.66 -7.02 17.64
N GLU A 114 -10.83 -6.79 18.67
CA GLU A 114 -9.38 -6.71 18.49
C GLU A 114 -8.80 -8.03 17.96
N GLN A 115 -9.27 -9.18 18.46
CA GLN A 115 -8.84 -10.49 17.98
C GLN A 115 -9.27 -10.74 16.53
N VAL A 116 -10.49 -10.34 16.16
CA VAL A 116 -10.98 -10.38 14.78
C VAL A 116 -10.09 -9.53 13.86
N ALA A 117 -9.78 -8.29 14.26
CA ALA A 117 -8.93 -7.39 13.50
C ALA A 117 -7.49 -7.89 13.36
N ARG A 118 -6.94 -8.53 14.40
CA ARG A 118 -5.60 -9.14 14.38
C ARG A 118 -5.50 -10.36 13.47
N ALA A 119 -6.60 -11.11 13.34
CA ALA A 119 -6.68 -12.27 12.46
C ALA A 119 -7.05 -11.90 11.00
N THR A 120 -7.49 -10.67 10.77
CA THR A 120 -7.73 -10.09 9.45
C THR A 120 -6.41 -9.60 8.86
#